data_AF-X8CJC6-F1
#
_entry.id   AF-X8CJC6-F1
#
_cell.length_a   1.000
_cell.length_b   1.000
_cell.length_c   1.000
_cell.angle_alpha   90.00
_cell.angle_beta   90.00
_cell.angle_gamma   90.00
#
_symmetry.space_group_name_H-M   'P 1'
#
loop_
_entity.id
_entity.type
_entity.pdbx_description
1 polymer ?
#
loop_
_entity_poly.entity_id
_entity_poly.type
_entity_poly.pdbx_seq_one_letter_code
_entity_poly.pdbx_strand_id
1 'polypeptide(L)' 'MPDAEWGEIVVAFIVGTTEPEELDTHLLQRIARFKRPKRYVIVEELPKNSYGKVLKRELRRQLV' A
#
# COMPACT_ATOMS: atom_id res chain seq x y z
N MET A 1 2.22 6.82 6.36
CA MET A 1 3.69 7.05 6.31
C MET A 1 3.88 8.53 6.50
N PRO A 2 4.78 8.95 7.41
CA PRO A 2 5.03 10.38 7.59
C PRO A 2 5.53 10.97 6.27
N ASP A 3 4.99 12.11 5.90
CA ASP A 3 5.31 12.82 4.67
C ASP A 3 5.45 14.32 4.98
N ALA A 4 6.52 14.93 4.49
CA ALA A 4 6.83 16.32 4.81
C ALA A 4 5.82 17.32 4.25
N GLU A 5 5.14 16.97 3.16
CA GLU A 5 4.19 17.84 2.47
C GLU A 5 2.74 17.57 2.92
N TRP A 6 2.41 16.32 3.23
CA TRP A 6 1.03 15.89 3.51
C TRP A 6 0.76 15.42 4.94
N GLY A 7 1.78 15.39 5.80
CA GLY A 7 1.71 14.86 7.17
C GLY A 7 1.66 13.34 7.19
N GLU A 8 0.58 12.75 6.68
CA GLU A 8 0.46 11.30 6.49
C GLU A 8 -0.02 10.95 5.08
N ILE A 9 0.64 9.97 4.46
CA ILE A 9 0.19 9.40 3.19
C ILE A 9 -0.23 7.94 3.32
N VAL A 10 -1.21 7.58 2.49
CA VAL A 10 -1.71 6.21 2.31
C VAL A 10 -0.72 5.42 1.44
N VAL A 11 -0.34 4.24 1.91
CA VAL A 11 0.54 3.31 1.19
C VAL A 11 -0.18 1.98 1.01
N ALA A 12 -0.14 1.43 -0.20
CA ALA A 12 -0.69 0.12 -0.51
C ALA A 12 0.43 -0.91 -0.70
N PHE A 13 0.30 -2.05 -0.02
CA PHE A 13 1.13 -3.23 -0.23
C PHE A 13 0.38 -4.22 -1.12
N ILE A 14 1.06 -4.72 -2.15
CA ILE A 14 0.45 -5.54 -3.20
C ILE A 14 1.29 -6.79 -3.37
N VAL A 15 0.63 -7.94 -3.43
CA VAL A 15 1.24 -9.19 -3.88
C VAL A 15 0.72 -9.48 -5.28
N GLY A 16 1.62 -9.63 -6.25
CA GLY A 16 1.27 -9.89 -7.64
C GLY A 16 2.24 -9.23 -8.61
N THR A 17 1.92 -9.33 -9.90
CA THR A 17 2.77 -8.86 -11.01
C THR A 17 2.19 -7.63 -11.72
N THR A 18 1.16 -7.00 -11.14
CA THR A 18 0.52 -5.81 -11.73
C THR A 18 1.35 -4.57 -11.48
N GLU A 19 1.42 -3.72 -12.50
CA GLU A 19 2.11 -2.43 -12.41
C GLU A 19 1.34 -1.43 -11.54
N PRO A 20 2.03 -0.62 -10.70
CA PRO A 20 1.39 0.41 -9.88
C PRO A 20 0.51 1.39 -10.65
N GLU A 21 0.87 1.74 -11.89
CA GLU A 21 0.14 2.70 -12.72
C GLU A 21 -1.24 2.16 -13.17
N GLU A 22 -1.31 0.87 -13.46
CA GLU A 22 -2.56 0.19 -13.78
C GLU A 22 -3.49 0.19 -12.56
N LEU A 23 -2.94 -0.05 -11.38
CA LEU A 23 -3.68 -0.02 -10.11
C LEU A 23 -4.15 1.40 -9.77
N ASP A 24 -3.33 2.44 -9.95
CA ASP A 24 -3.77 3.83 -9.73
C ASP A 24 -4.89 4.22 -10.70
N THR A 25 -4.76 3.88 -11.98
CA THR A 25 -5.80 4.13 -12.98
C THR A 25 -7.10 3.42 -12.64
N HIS A 26 -7.01 2.15 -12.24
CA HIS A 26 -8.16 1.34 -11.82
C HIS A 26 -8.87 1.95 -10.60
N LEU A 27 -8.11 2.46 -9.63
CA LEU A 27 -8.63 3.09 -8.42
C LEU A 27 -9.20 4.48 -8.69
N LEU A 28 -8.58 5.29 -9.56
CA LEU A 28 -9.08 6.61 -9.93
C LEU A 28 -10.50 6.59 -10.51
N GLN A 29 -10.86 5.51 -11.20
CA GLN A 29 -12.20 5.32 -11.75
C GLN A 29 -13.26 4.92 -10.69
N ARG A 30 -12.83 4.46 -9.50
CA ARG A 30 -13.70 3.83 -8.48
C ARG A 30 -13.78 4.60 -7.18
N ILE A 31 -12.72 5.34 -6.84
CA ILE A 31 -12.62 6.07 -5.58
C ILE A 31 -12.14 7.50 -5.82
N ALA A 32 -12.53 8.40 -4.92
CA ALA A 32 -12.08 9.77 -4.96
C ALA A 32 -10.55 9.86 -4.83
N ARG A 33 -9.94 10.82 -5.55
CA ARG A 33 -8.48 10.99 -5.64
C ARG A 33 -7.77 11.11 -4.30
N PHE A 34 -8.42 11.65 -3.27
CA PHE A 34 -7.83 11.77 -1.93
C PHE A 34 -7.79 10.44 -1.15
N LYS A 35 -8.54 9.42 -1.58
CA LYS A 35 -8.55 8.08 -0.97
C LYS A 35 -7.54 7.13 -1.61
N ARG A 36 -6.93 7.51 -2.75
CA ARG A 36 -5.99 6.64 -3.46
C ARG A 36 -4.65 6.56 -2.70
N PRO A 37 -3.98 5.40 -2.71
CA PRO A 37 -2.62 5.30 -2.22
C PRO A 37 -1.70 6.26 -2.98
N LYS A 38 -0.83 6.97 -2.25
CA LYS A 38 0.23 7.77 -2.89
C LYS A 38 1.48 6.95 -3.20
N ARG A 39 1.62 5.78 -2.58
CA ARG A 39 2.73 4.86 -2.78
C ARG A 39 2.21 3.43 -2.86
N TYR A 40 2.77 2.69 -3.80
CA TYR A 40 2.51 1.28 -4.00
C TYR A 40 3.80 0.50 -3.75
N VAL A 41 3.73 -0.56 -2.97
CA VAL A 41 4.88 -1.40 -2.62
C VAL A 41 4.51 -2.83 -3.01
N ILE A 42 5.17 -3.34 -4.04
CA ILE A 42 5.04 -4.73 -4.46
C ILE A 42 5.89 -5.57 -3.49
N VAL A 43 5.29 -6.60 -2.91
CA VAL A 43 5.96 -7.56 -2.02
C VAL A 43 5.67 -8.98 -2.50
N GLU A 44 6.61 -9.89 -2.29
CA GLU A 44 6.42 -11.30 -2.66
C GLU A 44 5.30 -11.95 -1.82
N GLU A 45 5.22 -11.58 -0.55
CA GLU A 45 4.15 -12.02 0.33
C GLU A 45 3.80 -10.98 1.41
N LEU A 46 2.57 -11.06 1.91
CA LEU A 46 2.17 -10.29 3.08
C LEU A 46 2.59 -11.05 4.35
N PRO A 47 3.30 -10.41 5.28
CA PRO A 47 3.73 -11.05 6.52
C PRO A 47 2.49 -11.41 7.34
N LYS A 48 2.36 -12.70 7.66
CA LYS A 48 1.22 -13.25 8.42
C LYS A 48 1.70 -13.88 9.73
N ASN A 49 0.85 -13.86 10.76
CA ASN A 49 1.07 -14.68 11.95
C ASN A 49 0.66 -16.14 11.70
N SER A 50 0.89 -17.01 12.68
CA SER A 50 0.51 -18.43 12.63
C SER A 50 -1.00 -18.68 12.45
N TYR A 51 -1.83 -17.66 12.67
CA TYR A 51 -3.28 -17.67 12.45
C TYR A 51 -3.69 -17.01 11.12
N GLY A 52 -2.74 -16.70 10.24
CA GLY A 52 -2.98 -16.11 8.92
C GLY A 52 -3.30 -14.60 8.91
N LYS A 53 -3.27 -13.91 10.06
CA LYS A 53 -3.52 -12.46 10.13
C LYS A 53 -2.31 -11.67 9.64
N VAL A 54 -2.56 -10.69 8.78
CA VAL A 54 -1.52 -9.78 8.27
C VAL A 54 -0.95 -8.91 9.38
N LEU A 55 0.37 -8.92 9.51
CA LEU A 55 1.12 -8.16 10.50
C LEU A 55 1.40 -6.74 10.00
N LYS A 56 0.44 -5.84 10.20
CA LYS A 56 0.56 -4.41 9.80
C LYS A 56 1.82 -3.73 10.35
N ARG A 57 2.30 -4.15 11.53
CA ARG A 57 3.54 -3.62 12.12
C ARG A 57 4.78 -3.94 11.27
N GLU A 58 4.84 -5.15 10.71
CA GLU A 58 5.95 -5.56 9.86
C GLU A 58 5.95 -4.79 8.55
N LEU A 59 4.78 -4.68 7.92
CA LEU A 59 4.61 -3.86 6.72
C LEU A 59 5.04 -2.41 6.97
N ARG A 60 4.68 -1.81 8.12
CA ARG A 60 5.11 -0.44 8.46
C ARG A 60 6.63 -0.31 8.62
N ARG A 61 7.33 -1.36 9.08
CA ARG A 61 8.81 -1.35 9.19
C ARG A 61 9.50 -1.34 7.83
N GLN A 62 8.84 -1.77 6.76
CA GLN A 62 9.37 -1.70 5.40
C GLN A 62 9.26 -0.30 4.77
N LEU A 63 8.56 0.63 5.43
CA LEU A 63 8.36 2.01 4.97
C LEU A 63 9.34 3.00 5.61
N VAL A 64 10.35 2.50 6.32
CA VAL A 64 11.38 3.30 7.00
C VAL A 64 12.35 3.87 5.98
#